data_AF-A0A3P7I4H1-F1
#
_entry.id   AF-A0A3P7I4H1-F1
#
_cell.length_a   1.000
_cell.length_b   1.000
_cell.length_c   1.000
_cell.angle_alpha   90.00
_cell.angle_beta   90.00
_cell.angle_gamma   90.00
#
_symmetry.space_group_name_H-M   'P 1'
#
loop_
_entity.id
_entity.type
_entity.pdbx_description
1 polymer ?
#
loop_
_entity_poly.entity_id
_entity_poly.type
_entity_poly.pdbx_seq_one_letter_code
_entity_poly.pdbx_strand_id
1 'polypeptide(L)'
;MPASWKMAFIEAFERFPNYHFIWRYVGIDLQDKLPTNVHIFKWLPQSDLLQNPKTKAFISHGGYNSLQEAISAGVPLITIPLFGDQPRNARLAERHHFAIRIHKNEVSVDTVADAISRVLTDESYSKNIKRLSRMVRKKPVSVSHLLVSWANFVAEFKALDNLVPAGNKLNFIQYYSLDVIAFLSIVAALILLITYAISKIAMMKTASSDGVCEPKDLIACQLFSFFSRFQVTSVFGTILYMPYIT
;
A
#
# COMPACT_ATOMS: atom_id res chain seq x y z
N MET A 1 -8.49 14.88 -6.28
CA MET A 1 -7.62 14.35 -7.35
C MET A 1 -6.82 15.51 -7.93
N PRO A 2 -5.48 15.40 -8.04
CA PRO A 2 -4.65 16.46 -8.63
C PRO A 2 -5.05 16.82 -10.07
N ALA A 3 -4.74 18.03 -10.52
CA ALA A 3 -5.05 18.48 -11.88
C ALA A 3 -4.37 17.63 -12.95
N SER A 4 -3.09 17.27 -12.75
CA SER A 4 -2.32 16.42 -13.66
C SER A 4 -2.99 15.07 -13.91
N TRP A 5 -3.51 14.42 -12.86
CA TRP A 5 -4.20 13.14 -12.98
C TRP A 5 -5.50 13.26 -13.78
N LYS A 6 -6.28 14.32 -13.53
CA LYS A 6 -7.55 14.53 -14.25
C LYS A 6 -7.31 14.67 -15.76
N MET A 7 -6.31 15.45 -16.15
CA MET A 7 -5.92 15.59 -17.56
C MET A 7 -5.39 14.27 -18.11
N ALA A 8 -4.56 13.55 -17.36
CA ALA A 8 -4.05 12.25 -17.77
C ALA A 8 -5.18 11.24 -18.07
N PHE A 9 -6.24 11.20 -17.25
CA PHE A 9 -7.41 10.37 -17.53
C PHE A 9 -8.16 10.82 -18.78
N ILE A 10 -8.44 12.12 -18.91
CA ILE A 10 -9.18 12.66 -20.06
C ILE A 10 -8.47 12.36 -21.38
N GLU A 11 -7.18 12.68 -21.45
CA GLU A 11 -6.35 12.45 -22.64
C GLU A 11 -6.19 10.95 -22.93
N ALA A 12 -6.10 10.10 -21.89
CA ALA A 12 -6.07 8.66 -22.09
C ALA A 12 -7.40 8.12 -22.62
N PHE A 13 -8.53 8.61 -22.11
CA PHE A 13 -9.87 8.20 -22.55
C PHE A 13 -10.17 8.60 -23.99
N GLU A 14 -9.67 9.76 -24.44
CA GLU A 14 -9.82 10.23 -25.82
C GLU A 14 -9.17 9.28 -26.84
N ARG A 15 -8.11 8.55 -26.46
CA ARG A 15 -7.47 7.52 -27.30
C ARG A 15 -8.37 6.30 -27.58
N PHE A 16 -9.51 6.18 -26.91
CA PHE A 16 -10.45 5.06 -27.06
C PHE A 16 -11.84 5.54 -27.53
N PRO A 17 -11.98 6.05 -28.77
CA PRO A 17 -13.23 6.65 -29.24
C PRO A 17 -14.40 5.66 -29.33
N ASN A 18 -14.13 4.36 -29.44
CA ASN A 18 -15.14 3.30 -29.49
C ASN A 18 -15.73 2.92 -28.12
N TYR A 19 -15.22 3.51 -27.02
CA TYR A 19 -15.65 3.21 -25.66
C TYR A 19 -16.13 4.47 -24.96
N HIS A 20 -17.20 4.34 -24.19
CA HIS A 20 -17.70 5.40 -23.33
C HIS A 20 -17.19 5.24 -21.90
N PHE A 21 -16.73 6.32 -21.31
CA PHE A 21 -16.25 6.38 -19.93
C PHE A 21 -17.27 7.10 -19.07
N ILE A 22 -17.86 6.38 -18.12
CA ILE A 22 -18.80 6.94 -17.14
C ILE A 22 -18.03 7.24 -15.86
N TRP A 23 -17.89 8.51 -15.51
CA TRP A 23 -17.04 8.95 -14.42
C TRP A 23 -17.84 9.69 -13.36
N ARG A 24 -17.81 9.17 -12.13
CA ARG A 24 -18.32 9.92 -10.97
C ARG A 24 -17.34 11.04 -10.59
N TYR A 25 -17.76 12.29 -10.75
CA TYR A 25 -16.99 13.48 -10.37
C TYR A 25 -17.92 14.61 -9.90
N VAL A 26 -17.55 15.27 -8.80
CA VAL A 26 -18.38 16.31 -8.16
C VAL A 26 -17.87 17.73 -8.46
N GLY A 27 -16.65 17.87 -8.97
CA GLY A 27 -16.07 19.17 -9.33
C GLY A 27 -16.67 19.75 -10.62
N ILE A 28 -16.49 21.05 -10.81
CA ILE A 28 -16.97 21.82 -11.97
C ILE A 28 -15.89 22.10 -13.01
N ASP A 29 -14.62 21.92 -12.64
CA ASP A 29 -13.43 22.34 -13.37
C ASP A 29 -13.08 21.51 -14.62
N LEU A 30 -13.90 20.50 -14.93
CA LEU A 30 -13.73 19.62 -16.09
C LEU A 30 -14.80 19.80 -17.17
N GLN A 31 -15.89 20.55 -16.92
CA GLN A 31 -17.05 20.58 -17.83
C GLN A 31 -16.69 20.97 -19.27
N ASP A 32 -15.81 21.97 -19.44
CA ASP A 32 -15.41 22.46 -20.76
C ASP A 32 -14.24 21.66 -21.39
N LYS A 33 -13.79 20.59 -20.74
CA LYS A 33 -12.59 19.82 -21.12
C LYS A 33 -12.90 18.35 -21.43
N LEU A 34 -14.17 17.95 -21.46
CA LEU A 34 -14.54 16.56 -21.69
C LEU A 34 -14.60 16.22 -23.17
N PRO A 35 -13.94 15.14 -23.61
CA PRO A 35 -14.15 14.59 -24.95
C PRO A 35 -15.54 13.95 -25.02
N THR A 36 -16.04 13.75 -26.24
CA THR A 36 -17.40 13.26 -26.51
C THR A 36 -17.70 11.88 -25.92
N ASN A 37 -16.67 11.10 -25.62
CA ASN A 37 -16.80 9.77 -25.06
C ASN A 37 -16.73 9.71 -23.51
N VAL A 38 -16.54 10.84 -22.83
CA VAL A 38 -16.44 10.90 -21.36
C VAL A 38 -17.66 11.61 -20.78
N HIS A 39 -18.34 10.94 -19.85
CA HIS A 39 -19.59 11.39 -19.25
C HIS A 39 -19.43 11.52 -17.74
N ILE A 40 -19.59 12.74 -17.21
CA ILE A 40 -19.43 13.01 -15.78
C ILE A 40 -20.78 13.09 -15.07
N PHE A 41 -20.87 12.46 -13.90
CA PHE A 41 -22.03 12.51 -13.02
C PHE A 41 -21.63 12.73 -11.57
N LYS A 42 -22.45 13.47 -10.81
CA LYS A 42 -22.22 13.66 -9.35
C LYS A 42 -22.47 12.38 -8.55
N TRP A 43 -23.42 11.57 -9.02
CA TRP A 43 -23.82 10.29 -8.43
C TRP A 43 -24.10 9.28 -9.54
N LEU A 44 -23.80 8.00 -9.27
CA LEU A 44 -24.00 6.90 -10.22
C LEU A 44 -24.57 5.67 -9.50
N PRO A 45 -25.48 4.91 -10.13
CA PRO A 45 -25.87 3.58 -9.66
C PRO A 45 -24.77 2.56 -9.99
N GLN A 46 -23.64 2.63 -9.27
CA GLN A 46 -22.43 1.87 -9.57
C GLN A 46 -22.66 0.35 -9.67
N SER A 47 -23.46 -0.22 -8.75
CA SER A 47 -23.79 -1.65 -8.78
C SER A 47 -24.50 -2.06 -10.08
N ASP A 48 -25.45 -1.25 -10.55
CA ASP A 48 -26.22 -1.56 -11.77
C ASP A 48 -25.36 -1.37 -13.02
N LEU A 49 -24.50 -0.33 -13.03
CA LEU A 49 -23.54 -0.12 -14.11
C LEU A 49 -22.55 -1.28 -14.21
N LEU A 50 -22.02 -1.77 -13.08
CA LEU A 50 -21.11 -2.92 -13.09
C LEU A 50 -21.79 -4.21 -13.56
N GLN A 51 -23.07 -4.40 -13.24
CA GLN A 51 -23.85 -5.56 -13.70
C GLN A 51 -24.29 -5.45 -15.16
N ASN A 52 -24.11 -4.29 -15.81
CA ASN A 52 -24.44 -4.13 -17.22
C ASN A 52 -23.50 -4.97 -18.11
N PRO A 53 -24.03 -5.79 -19.03
CA PRO A 53 -23.20 -6.61 -19.95
C PRO A 53 -22.24 -5.81 -20.85
N LYS A 54 -22.50 -4.51 -21.05
CA LYS A 54 -21.64 -3.62 -21.83
C LYS A 54 -20.42 -3.12 -21.06
N THR A 55 -20.41 -3.25 -19.73
CA THR A 55 -19.29 -2.79 -18.90
C THR A 55 -18.08 -3.71 -19.08
N LYS A 56 -16.96 -3.13 -19.50
CA LYS A 56 -15.75 -3.87 -19.84
C LYS A 56 -14.66 -3.83 -18.78
N ALA A 57 -14.53 -2.71 -18.07
CA ALA A 57 -13.52 -2.50 -17.06
C ALA A 57 -14.03 -1.54 -15.99
N PHE A 58 -13.45 -1.61 -14.80
CA PHE A 58 -13.73 -0.69 -13.70
C PHE A 58 -12.44 -0.08 -13.16
N ILE A 59 -12.32 1.24 -13.25
CA ILE A 59 -11.19 1.98 -12.68
C ILE A 59 -11.53 2.40 -11.25
N SER A 60 -10.74 1.96 -10.27
CA SER A 60 -10.98 2.22 -8.85
C SER A 60 -9.67 2.48 -8.11
N HIS A 61 -9.75 3.03 -6.90
CA HIS A 61 -8.62 3.11 -5.99
C HIS A 61 -8.27 1.75 -5.34
N GLY A 62 -9.07 0.70 -5.57
CA GLY A 62 -8.80 -0.63 -5.01
C GLY A 62 -9.24 -0.80 -3.55
N GLY A 63 -10.24 -0.04 -3.10
CA GLY A 63 -10.88 -0.28 -1.81
C GLY A 63 -11.61 -1.63 -1.80
N TYR A 64 -11.72 -2.24 -0.61
CA TYR A 64 -12.26 -3.60 -0.47
C TYR A 64 -13.68 -3.75 -1.05
N ASN A 65 -14.55 -2.74 -0.88
CA ASN A 65 -15.89 -2.74 -1.45
C ASN A 65 -15.88 -2.72 -2.98
N SER A 66 -15.03 -1.88 -3.60
CA SER A 66 -14.90 -1.85 -5.06
C SER A 66 -14.39 -3.17 -5.62
N LEU A 67 -13.47 -3.85 -4.92
CA LEU A 67 -13.03 -5.19 -5.31
C LEU A 67 -14.20 -6.19 -5.25
N GLN A 68 -14.97 -6.19 -4.16
CA GLN A 68 -16.11 -7.09 -4.01
C GLN A 68 -17.18 -6.87 -5.09
N GLU A 69 -17.51 -5.63 -5.41
CA GLU A 69 -18.49 -5.30 -6.45
C GLU A 69 -18.00 -5.76 -7.83
N ALA A 70 -16.73 -5.50 -8.15
CA ALA A 70 -16.13 -5.94 -9.41
C ALA A 70 -16.07 -7.46 -9.53
N ILE A 71 -15.71 -8.17 -8.45
CA ILE A 71 -15.73 -9.64 -8.39
C ILE A 71 -17.15 -10.16 -8.54
N SER A 72 -18.13 -9.56 -7.85
CA SER A 72 -19.54 -9.95 -7.95
C SER A 72 -20.05 -9.81 -9.38
N ALA A 73 -19.76 -8.67 -10.03
CA ALA A 73 -20.13 -8.39 -11.41
C ALA A 73 -19.31 -9.19 -12.45
N GLY A 74 -18.10 -9.64 -12.11
CA GLY A 74 -17.18 -10.26 -13.05
C GLY A 74 -16.59 -9.26 -14.06
N VAL A 75 -16.30 -8.04 -13.60
CA VAL A 75 -15.72 -6.95 -14.40
C VAL A 75 -14.27 -6.68 -13.96
N PRO A 76 -13.25 -6.83 -14.83
CA PRO A 76 -11.85 -6.63 -14.46
C PRO A 76 -11.56 -5.19 -14.02
N LEU A 77 -10.53 -5.01 -13.17
CA LEU A 77 -10.21 -3.68 -12.61
C LEU A 77 -8.92 -3.07 -13.16
N ILE A 78 -8.88 -1.75 -13.14
CA ILE A 78 -7.64 -0.97 -13.10
C ILE A 78 -7.61 -0.29 -11.74
N THR A 79 -6.55 -0.53 -10.96
CA THR A 79 -6.44 -0.08 -9.57
C THR A 79 -5.36 0.98 -9.41
N ILE A 80 -5.70 2.10 -8.77
CA ILE A 80 -4.77 3.20 -8.43
C ILE A 80 -4.82 3.43 -6.92
N PRO A 81 -4.09 2.64 -6.12
CA PRO A 81 -4.17 2.71 -4.67
C PRO A 81 -3.58 4.00 -4.12
N LEU A 82 -4.31 4.63 -3.19
CA LEU A 82 -3.95 5.94 -2.63
C LEU A 82 -3.31 5.82 -1.25
N PHE A 83 -3.98 5.12 -0.32
CA PHE A 83 -3.56 4.95 1.08
C PHE A 83 -4.30 3.78 1.77
N GLY A 84 -3.93 3.48 3.02
CA GLY A 84 -4.59 2.47 3.84
C GLY A 84 -4.35 1.04 3.35
N ASP A 85 -5.41 0.24 3.29
CA ASP A 85 -5.40 -1.16 2.85
C ASP A 85 -5.40 -1.33 1.32
N GLN A 86 -5.67 -0.25 0.58
CA GLN A 86 -5.81 -0.23 -0.88
C GLN A 86 -4.59 -0.82 -1.62
N PRO A 87 -3.32 -0.52 -1.27
CA PRO A 87 -2.17 -1.12 -1.95
C PRO A 87 -2.13 -2.64 -1.80
N ARG A 88 -2.49 -3.17 -0.63
CA ARG A 88 -2.55 -4.60 -0.36
C ARG A 88 -3.66 -5.26 -1.18
N ASN A 89 -4.84 -4.65 -1.20
CA ASN A 89 -5.97 -5.11 -2.00
C ASN A 89 -5.64 -5.12 -3.50
N ALA A 90 -5.07 -4.03 -4.01
CA ALA A 90 -4.65 -3.93 -5.40
C ALA A 90 -3.61 -5.00 -5.77
N ARG A 91 -2.62 -5.25 -4.89
CA ARG A 91 -1.63 -6.31 -5.10
C ARG A 91 -2.25 -7.71 -5.10
N LEU A 92 -3.25 -7.95 -4.26
CA LEU A 92 -3.99 -9.21 -4.25
C LEU A 92 -4.77 -9.41 -5.56
N ALA A 93 -5.45 -8.37 -6.04
CA ALA A 93 -6.19 -8.40 -7.30
C ALA A 93 -5.28 -8.64 -8.53
N GLU A 94 -4.11 -8.00 -8.53
CA GLU A 94 -3.06 -8.20 -9.53
C GLU A 94 -2.50 -9.63 -9.47
N ARG A 95 -2.23 -10.17 -8.27
CA ARG A 95 -1.76 -11.56 -8.08
C ARG A 95 -2.75 -12.59 -8.64
N HIS A 96 -4.04 -12.37 -8.45
CA HIS A 96 -5.09 -13.22 -9.01
C HIS A 96 -5.41 -12.90 -10.48
N HIS A 97 -4.66 -11.99 -11.09
CA HIS A 97 -4.69 -11.67 -12.51
C HIS A 97 -6.09 -11.29 -13.01
N PHE A 98 -6.79 -10.46 -12.23
CA PHE A 98 -8.05 -9.83 -12.63
C PHE A 98 -8.01 -8.30 -12.56
N ALA A 99 -6.86 -7.73 -12.18
CA ALA A 99 -6.66 -6.30 -12.16
C ALA A 99 -5.26 -5.91 -12.63
N ILE A 100 -5.15 -4.72 -13.21
CA ILE A 100 -3.88 -4.03 -13.43
C ILE A 100 -3.71 -2.98 -12.33
N ARG A 101 -2.52 -2.89 -11.75
CA ARG A 101 -2.20 -1.94 -10.69
C ARG A 101 -1.28 -0.85 -11.23
N ILE A 102 -1.72 0.40 -11.14
CA ILE A 102 -0.92 1.58 -11.47
C ILE A 102 -0.54 2.25 -10.15
N HIS A 103 0.75 2.49 -9.91
CA HIS A 103 1.16 3.22 -8.73
C HIS A 103 0.72 4.69 -8.83
N LYS A 104 0.29 5.28 -7.71
CA LYS A 104 -0.14 6.70 -7.70
C LYS A 104 0.91 7.68 -8.23
N ASN A 105 2.20 7.36 -8.10
CA ASN A 105 3.29 8.20 -8.58
C ASN A 105 3.55 8.04 -10.09
N GLU A 106 2.93 7.04 -10.73
CA GLU A 106 3.11 6.68 -12.14
C GLU A 106 1.89 7.04 -12.99
N VAL A 107 0.90 7.76 -12.43
CA VAL A 107 -0.30 8.16 -13.18
C VAL A 107 0.09 9.16 -14.26
N SER A 108 -0.02 8.73 -15.51
CA SER A 108 0.26 9.49 -16.72
C SER A 108 -0.71 9.05 -17.83
N VAL A 109 -0.75 9.80 -18.93
CA VAL A 109 -1.62 9.46 -20.08
C VAL A 109 -1.30 8.05 -20.58
N ASP A 110 0.00 7.75 -20.73
CA ASP A 110 0.46 6.49 -21.33
C ASP A 110 0.23 5.30 -20.39
N THR A 111 0.47 5.45 -19.09
CA THR A 111 0.23 4.37 -18.12
C THR A 111 -1.25 4.04 -17.96
N VAL A 112 -2.12 5.06 -17.99
CA VAL A 112 -3.58 4.85 -17.96
C VAL A 112 -4.05 4.21 -19.27
N ALA A 113 -3.58 4.70 -20.43
CA ALA A 113 -3.96 4.15 -21.73
C ALA A 113 -3.47 2.69 -21.91
N ASP A 114 -2.23 2.37 -21.50
CA ASP A 114 -1.70 1.01 -21.52
C ASP A 114 -2.56 0.06 -20.67
N ALA A 115 -2.89 0.47 -19.44
CA ALA A 115 -3.72 -0.35 -18.57
C ALA A 115 -5.13 -0.59 -19.14
N ILE A 116 -5.75 0.44 -19.75
CA ILE A 116 -7.04 0.29 -20.44
C ILE A 116 -6.91 -0.67 -21.62
N SER A 117 -5.92 -0.46 -22.48
CA SER A 117 -5.67 -1.31 -23.64
C SER A 117 -5.50 -2.77 -23.24
N ARG A 118 -4.66 -3.04 -22.23
CA ARG A 118 -4.39 -4.39 -21.74
C ARG A 118 -5.62 -5.06 -21.14
N VAL A 119 -6.39 -4.36 -20.29
CA VAL A 119 -7.62 -4.95 -19.72
C VAL A 119 -8.67 -5.24 -20.80
N LEU A 120 -8.72 -4.45 -21.88
CA LEU A 120 -9.67 -4.64 -22.98
C LEU A 120 -9.24 -5.72 -23.97
N THR A 121 -7.94 -5.92 -24.19
CA THR A 121 -7.40 -6.84 -25.21
C THR A 121 -7.02 -8.20 -24.66
N ASP A 122 -6.48 -8.26 -23.44
CA ASP A 122 -6.09 -9.52 -22.81
C ASP A 122 -7.29 -10.15 -22.10
N GLU A 123 -7.86 -11.19 -22.72
CA GLU A 123 -9.02 -11.90 -22.19
C GLU A 123 -8.76 -12.59 -20.84
N SER A 124 -7.50 -12.81 -20.46
CA SER A 124 -7.15 -13.48 -19.20
C SER A 124 -7.73 -12.75 -17.98
N TYR A 125 -7.71 -11.41 -17.96
CA TYR A 125 -8.29 -10.61 -16.87
C TYR A 125 -9.80 -10.87 -16.73
N SER A 126 -10.52 -10.84 -17.86
CA SER A 126 -11.98 -11.09 -17.91
C SER A 126 -12.30 -12.54 -17.52
N LYS A 127 -11.53 -13.51 -18.02
CA LYS A 127 -11.72 -14.93 -17.74
C LYS A 127 -11.49 -15.26 -16.26
N ASN A 128 -10.43 -14.70 -15.67
CA ASN A 128 -10.08 -14.91 -14.27
C ASN A 128 -11.11 -14.31 -13.33
N ILE A 129 -11.56 -13.07 -13.59
CA ILE A 129 -12.57 -12.47 -12.73
C ILE A 129 -13.92 -13.15 -12.86
N LYS A 130 -14.34 -13.57 -14.07
CA LYS A 130 -15.58 -14.33 -14.26
C LYS A 130 -15.53 -15.69 -13.59
N ARG A 131 -14.35 -16.33 -13.56
CA ARG A 131 -14.13 -17.56 -12.77
C ARG A 131 -14.31 -17.26 -11.28
N LEU A 132 -13.65 -16.24 -10.74
CA LEU A 132 -13.75 -15.87 -9.33
C LEU A 132 -15.18 -15.47 -8.94
N SER A 133 -15.85 -14.70 -9.79
CA SER A 133 -17.26 -14.33 -9.69
C SER A 133 -18.18 -15.56 -9.58
N ARG A 134 -17.96 -16.58 -10.42
CA ARG A 134 -18.67 -17.86 -10.31
C ARG A 134 -18.36 -18.61 -9.02
N MET A 135 -17.12 -18.58 -8.54
CA MET A 135 -16.76 -19.20 -7.26
C MET A 135 -17.46 -18.53 -6.08
N VAL A 136 -17.53 -17.20 -6.07
CA VAL A 136 -18.25 -16.44 -5.03
C VAL A 136 -19.75 -16.76 -5.04
N ARG A 137 -20.38 -16.82 -6.23
CA ARG A 137 -21.80 -17.19 -6.37
C ARG A 137 -22.09 -18.63 -6.00
N LYS A 138 -21.18 -19.56 -6.31
CA LYS A 138 -21.32 -21.00 -6.08
C LYS A 138 -20.60 -21.49 -4.82
N LYS A 139 -20.34 -20.60 -3.87
CA LYS A 139 -19.68 -20.99 -2.61
C LYS A 139 -20.43 -22.16 -1.95
N PRO A 140 -19.71 -23.13 -1.35
CA PRO A 140 -20.30 -24.40 -0.91
C PRO A 140 -21.32 -24.25 0.22
N VAL A 141 -21.19 -23.18 1.03
CA VAL A 141 -22.12 -22.87 2.12
C VAL A 141 -22.83 -21.56 1.81
N SER A 142 -24.16 -21.58 1.82
CA SER A 142 -24.99 -20.40 1.54
C SER A 142 -24.82 -19.31 2.62
N VAL A 143 -25.01 -18.04 2.22
CA VAL A 143 -24.96 -16.92 3.18
C VAL A 143 -26.04 -17.09 4.26
N SER A 144 -27.25 -17.51 3.86
CA SER A 144 -28.39 -17.68 4.77
C SER A 144 -28.12 -18.75 5.81
N HIS A 145 -27.53 -19.89 5.41
CA HIS A 145 -27.16 -20.93 6.36
C HIS A 145 -26.12 -20.43 7.36
N LEU A 146 -25.04 -19.81 6.89
CA LEU A 146 -24.02 -19.25 7.78
C LEU A 146 -24.61 -18.23 8.77
N LEU A 147 -25.49 -17.34 8.28
CA LEU A 147 -26.13 -16.33 9.12
C LEU A 147 -26.96 -16.98 10.23
N VAL A 148 -27.80 -17.96 9.89
CA VAL A 148 -28.63 -18.67 10.87
C VAL A 148 -27.78 -19.46 11.86
N SER A 149 -26.75 -20.18 11.38
CA SER A 149 -25.84 -20.94 12.25
C SER A 149 -25.13 -20.05 13.26
N TRP A 150 -24.57 -18.92 12.83
CA TRP A 150 -23.90 -17.99 13.73
C TRP A 150 -24.88 -17.29 14.67
N ALA A 151 -26.09 -16.95 14.22
CA ALA A 151 -27.13 -16.40 15.07
C ALA A 151 -27.53 -17.39 16.19
N ASN A 152 -27.74 -18.66 15.86
CA ASN A 152 -28.04 -19.70 16.84
C ASN A 152 -26.88 -19.91 17.81
N PHE A 153 -25.64 -19.94 17.32
CA PHE A 153 -24.45 -20.05 18.17
C PHE A 153 -24.35 -18.90 19.19
N VAL A 154 -24.59 -17.67 18.76
CA VAL A 154 -24.61 -16.51 19.66
C VAL A 154 -25.79 -16.57 20.62
N ALA A 155 -26.96 -17.04 20.18
CA ALA A 155 -28.13 -17.19 21.05
C ALA A 155 -27.91 -18.24 22.16
N GLU A 156 -27.20 -19.32 21.87
CA GLU A 156 -26.89 -20.40 22.82
C GLU A 156 -25.83 -19.98 23.84
N PHE A 157 -24.69 -19.46 23.38
CA PHE A 157 -23.54 -19.17 24.23
C PHE A 157 -23.53 -17.74 24.79
N LYS A 158 -24.38 -16.85 24.27
CA LYS A 158 -24.52 -15.45 24.68
C LYS A 158 -23.21 -14.66 24.56
N ALA A 159 -22.44 -14.54 25.63
CA ALA A 159 -21.17 -13.83 25.64
C ALA A 159 -20.06 -14.74 25.11
N LEU A 160 -19.37 -14.28 24.06
CA LEU A 160 -18.29 -15.01 23.42
C LEU A 160 -16.95 -14.35 23.73
N ASP A 161 -16.54 -14.40 25.00
CA ASP A 161 -15.31 -13.75 25.48
C ASP A 161 -14.04 -14.20 24.73
N ASN A 162 -14.05 -15.44 24.23
CA ASN A 162 -12.97 -16.02 23.42
C ASN A 162 -12.85 -15.41 22.03
N LEU A 163 -13.88 -14.73 21.52
CA LEU A 163 -13.86 -14.04 20.22
C LEU A 163 -13.56 -12.54 20.35
N VAL A 164 -13.49 -12.02 21.58
CA VAL A 164 -13.09 -10.63 21.83
C VAL A 164 -11.56 -10.56 21.80
N PRO A 165 -10.95 -9.77 20.90
CA PRO A 165 -9.50 -9.60 20.89
C PRO A 165 -9.00 -9.11 22.24
N ALA A 166 -7.95 -9.73 22.78
CA ALA A 166 -7.36 -9.36 24.06
C ALA A 166 -6.94 -7.87 24.12
N GLY A 167 -6.61 -7.27 22.97
CA GLY A 167 -6.28 -5.86 22.82
C GLY A 167 -7.36 -4.90 23.35
N ASN A 168 -8.64 -5.28 23.33
CA ASN A 168 -9.73 -4.45 23.84
C ASN A 168 -9.72 -4.31 25.38
N LYS A 169 -8.97 -5.17 26.08
CA LYS A 169 -8.85 -5.17 27.54
C LYS A 169 -7.58 -4.46 28.03
N LEU A 170 -6.72 -3.99 27.12
CA LEU A 170 -5.46 -3.34 27.47
C LEU A 170 -5.69 -1.88 27.89
N ASN A 171 -4.98 -1.44 28.93
CA ASN A 171 -4.94 -0.04 29.31
C ASN A 171 -4.01 0.78 28.38
N PHE A 172 -4.05 2.11 28.48
CA PHE A 172 -3.26 3.01 27.64
C PHE A 172 -1.76 2.70 27.66
N ILE A 173 -1.18 2.35 28.82
CA ILE A 173 0.25 2.05 28.96
C ILE A 173 0.61 0.77 28.21
N GLN A 174 -0.18 -0.30 28.38
CA GLN A 174 0.04 -1.60 27.72
C GLN A 174 -0.19 -1.50 26.22
N TYR A 175 -1.26 -0.82 25.80
CA TYR A 175 -1.62 -0.68 24.39
C TYR A 175 -0.51 -0.01 23.57
N TYR A 176 0.12 1.03 24.12
CA TYR A 176 1.25 1.72 23.49
C TYR A 176 2.63 1.20 23.92
N SER A 177 2.69 0.18 24.80
CA SER A 177 3.93 -0.42 25.33
C SER A 177 4.93 0.61 25.86
N LEU A 178 4.44 1.59 26.62
CA LEU A 178 5.24 2.74 27.07
C LEU A 178 6.38 2.32 28.01
N ASP A 179 6.18 1.26 28.78
CA ASP A 179 7.18 0.64 29.65
C ASP A 179 8.36 0.09 28.84
N VAL A 180 8.09 -0.63 27.75
CA VAL A 180 9.11 -1.16 26.83
C VAL A 180 9.86 -0.02 26.14
N ILE A 181 9.14 1.00 25.66
CA ILE A 181 9.75 2.18 25.01
C ILE A 181 10.67 2.91 26.00
N ALA A 182 10.21 3.14 27.24
CA ALA A 182 11.00 3.79 28.28
C ALA A 182 12.28 2.99 28.58
N PHE A 183 12.17 1.67 28.79
CA PHE A 183 13.33 0.81 29.02
C PHE A 183 14.35 0.87 27.88
N LEU A 184 13.90 0.71 26.63
CA LEU A 184 14.78 0.77 25.46
C LEU A 184 15.43 2.15 25.28
N SER A 185 14.69 3.23 25.56
CA SER A 185 15.21 4.60 25.49
C SER A 185 16.32 4.86 26.53
N ILE A 186 16.17 4.32 27.75
CA ILE A 186 17.18 4.42 28.80
C ILE A 186 18.45 3.65 28.39
N VAL A 187 18.31 2.42 27.90
CA VAL A 187 19.44 1.62 27.42
C VAL A 187 20.18 2.34 26.28
N ALA A 188 19.44 2.89 25.31
CA ALA A 188 20.04 3.66 24.22
C ALA A 188 20.78 4.91 24.73
N ALA A 189 20.19 5.66 25.66
CA ALA A 189 20.82 6.83 26.27
C ALA A 189 22.11 6.47 27.03
N LEU A 190 22.12 5.35 27.76
CA LEU A 190 23.31 4.86 28.45
C LEU A 190 24.44 4.50 27.48
N ILE A 191 24.12 3.81 26.38
CA ILE A 191 25.10 3.48 25.33
C ILE A 191 25.67 4.77 24.71
N LEU A 192 24.82 5.76 24.41
CA LEU A 192 25.26 7.06 23.88
C LEU A 192 26.15 7.81 24.87
N LEU A 193 25.80 7.81 26.16
CA LEU A 193 26.60 8.44 27.21
C LEU A 193 27.96 7.76 27.38
N ILE A 194 28.01 6.43 27.36
CA ILE A 194 29.26 5.66 27.46
C ILE A 194 30.14 5.91 26.25
N THR A 195 29.59 5.87 25.03
CA THR A 195 30.37 6.14 23.81
C THR A 195 30.88 7.59 23.76
N TYR A 196 30.07 8.56 24.19
CA TYR A 196 30.49 9.94 24.36
C TYR A 196 31.59 10.11 25.41
N ALA A 197 31.49 9.43 26.55
CA ALA A 197 32.51 9.46 27.59
C ALA A 197 33.84 8.86 27.10
N ILE A 198 33.79 7.71 26.42
CA ILE A 198 34.97 7.05 25.84
C ILE A 198 35.60 7.94 24.77
N SER A 199 34.82 8.53 23.87
CA SER A 199 35.35 9.40 22.81
C SER A 199 35.97 10.68 23.39
N LYS A 200 35.35 11.28 24.41
CA LYS A 200 35.91 12.43 25.13
C LYS A 200 37.22 12.08 25.84
N ILE A 201 37.29 10.94 26.53
CA ILE A 201 38.54 10.47 27.18
C ILE A 201 39.62 10.20 26.13
N ALA A 202 39.28 9.58 25.00
CA ALA A 202 40.21 9.35 23.90
C ALA A 202 40.76 10.67 23.34
N MET A 203 39.90 11.68 23.12
CA MET A 203 40.33 13.01 22.66
C MET A 203 41.18 13.77 23.68
N MET A 204 40.90 13.64 24.98
CA MET A 204 41.73 14.23 26.04
C MET A 204 43.11 13.57 26.12
N LYS A 205 43.18 12.25 25.92
CA LYS A 205 44.47 11.52 25.87
C LYS A 205 45.32 11.90 24.66
N THR A 206 44.70 12.14 23.50
CA THR A 206 45.44 12.63 22.32
C THR A 206 45.92 14.07 22.50
N ALA A 207 45.11 14.95 23.12
CA ALA A 207 45.51 16.35 23.39
C ALA A 207 46.58 16.49 24.47
N SER A 208 46.65 15.56 25.43
CA SER A 208 47.72 15.50 26.43
C SER A 208 49.03 14.93 25.87
N SER A 209 49.00 14.32 24.67
CA SER A 209 50.16 13.72 24.00
C SER A 209 50.78 14.64 22.94
N ASP A 210 50.38 15.92 22.85
CA ASP A 210 51.06 16.95 22.04
C ASP A 210 52.31 17.52 22.75
N GLY A 211 53.09 16.61 23.35
CA GLY A 211 54.48 16.82 23.72
C GLY A 211 55.34 15.82 22.97
N VAL A 212 55.67 16.17 21.71
CA VAL A 212 56.68 15.52 20.84
C VAL A 212 56.42 14.04 20.50
N CYS A 213 55.85 13.77 19.32
CA CYS A 213 55.95 12.45 18.69
C CYS A 213 57.20 12.35 17.80
N GLU A 214 58.20 11.61 18.27
CA GLU A 214 59.29 11.06 17.45
C GLU A 214 58.79 10.01 16.45
N PRO A 215 59.46 9.82 15.30
CA PRO A 215 58.95 9.06 14.17
C PRO A 215 59.23 7.57 14.32
N LYS A 216 58.42 6.81 15.09
CA LYS A 216 58.49 5.33 15.07
C LYS A 216 57.18 4.56 15.00
N ASP A 217 56.01 5.19 15.13
CA ASP A 217 54.72 4.49 15.04
C ASP A 217 53.89 4.85 13.81
N LEU A 218 54.53 4.79 12.63
CA LEU A 218 53.94 5.16 11.33
C LEU A 218 52.75 4.27 10.93
N ILE A 219 52.57 3.10 11.55
CA ILE A 219 51.49 2.14 11.23
C ILE A 219 50.23 2.42 12.06
N ALA A 220 50.36 2.95 13.29
CA ALA A 220 49.21 3.26 14.15
C ALA A 220 48.49 4.56 13.72
N CYS A 221 49.24 5.57 13.25
CA CYS A 221 48.66 6.78 12.67
C CYS A 221 48.00 6.55 11.29
N GLN A 222 48.45 5.55 10.52
CA GLN A 222 47.81 5.19 9.26
C GLN A 222 46.47 4.47 9.47
N LEU A 223 46.31 3.65 10.51
CA LEU A 223 45.02 3.05 10.85
C LEU A 223 44.01 4.08 11.37
N PHE A 224 44.45 5.08 12.13
CA PHE A 224 43.58 6.15 12.61
C PHE A 224 43.16 7.12 11.50
N SER A 225 44.06 7.41 10.54
CA SER A 225 43.71 8.18 9.33
C SER A 225 42.92 7.37 8.29
N PHE A 226 42.94 6.04 8.37
CA PHE A 226 42.05 5.15 7.59
C PHE A 226 40.61 5.18 8.14
N PHE A 227 40.42 5.20 9.46
CA PHE A 227 39.09 5.35 10.07
C PHE A 227 38.54 6.78 9.99
N SER A 228 39.38 7.82 9.99
CA SER A 228 38.92 9.20 9.79
C SER A 228 38.67 9.57 8.31
N ARG A 229 39.10 8.73 7.36
CA ARG A 229 38.79 8.84 5.92
C ARG A 229 37.64 7.96 5.46
N PHE A 230 37.05 7.13 6.33
CA PHE A 230 35.71 6.59 6.08
C PHE A 230 34.69 7.71 6.28
N GLN A 231 34.52 8.45 5.19
CA GLN A 231 33.25 9.00 4.75
C GLN A 231 32.08 8.32 5.46
N VAL A 232 31.16 9.15 5.90
CA VAL A 232 29.73 8.86 6.00
C VAL A 232 29.28 8.16 4.71
N THR A 233 29.50 6.86 4.60
CA THR A 233 28.73 6.00 3.73
C THR A 233 27.54 5.57 4.56
N SER A 234 26.41 6.17 4.19
CA SER A 234 25.07 5.72 4.52
C SER A 234 25.00 4.24 4.85
N VAL A 235 24.79 3.91 6.12
CA VAL A 235 24.15 2.66 6.53
C VAL A 235 22.77 3.02 7.09
N PHE A 236 21.97 3.70 6.25
CA PHE A 236 20.54 3.42 6.19
C PHE A 236 20.40 2.29 5.18
N GLY A 237 20.41 1.05 5.66
CA GLY A 237 20.55 -0.09 4.77
C GLY A 237 20.35 -1.45 5.44
N THR A 238 19.38 -1.59 6.32
CA THR A 238 18.75 -2.90 6.57
C THR A 238 17.27 -2.70 6.90
N ILE A 239 16.52 -2.26 5.88
CA ILE A 239 15.12 -2.66 5.79
C ILE A 239 15.17 -4.14 5.39
N LEU A 240 14.72 -5.01 6.28
CA LEU A 240 14.41 -6.41 5.99
C LEU A 240 13.40 -6.45 4.83
N TYR A 241 13.91 -6.62 3.61
CA TYR A 241 13.13 -7.15 2.50
C TYR A 241 12.94 -8.64 2.78
N MET A 242 11.75 -9.00 3.25
CA MET A 242 11.29 -10.38 3.19
C MET A 242 10.78 -10.63 1.76
N PRO A 243 11.42 -11.49 0.95
CA PRO A 243 10.81 -11.96 -0.28
C PRO A 243 9.68 -12.93 0.11
N TYR A 244 8.43 -12.48 -0.03
CA TYR A 244 7.31 -13.40 -0.15
C TYR A 244 7.45 -14.11 -1.51
N ILE A 245 8.04 -15.31 -1.45
CA ILE A 245 7.90 -16.35 -2.47
C ILE A 245 6.81 -17.31 -1.95
N THR A 246 5.90 -17.66 -2.86
CA THR A 246 4.66 -18.47 -2.77
C THR A 246 3.44 -17.81 -2.11
#